data_AF-A0A0F0H627-F1
#
_entry.id   AF-A0A0F0H627-F1
#
_cell.length_a   1.000
_cell.length_b   1.000
_cell.length_c   1.000
_cell.angle_alpha   90.00
_cell.angle_beta   90.00
_cell.angle_gamma   90.00
#
_symmetry.space_group_name_H-M   'P 1'
#
loop_
_entity.id
_entity.type
_entity.pdbx_description
1 polymer ?
#
loop_
_entity_poly.entity_id
_entity_poly.type
_entity_poly.pdbx_seq_one_letter_code
_entity_poly.pdbx_strand_id
1 'polypeptide(L)'
;MVVPELLAEVTRNGFVESLHHGSVIGLLPSGEAGVSVGAVGDPVLPRSCMKPFQALACSSAGALLEGPALAIAAGSHTGENRHAELVMQLLGGLPVGLLRCPASWPEDEETRQRLPEPSRVRMNCSGKHAAMLAACVAARWPTQTYLEPTHPLQQLVLRTVEQLSGESVAHTAVDGCGAPVYALSLHGLARAMQGLVRTPVADAMRAFPEYVGGTGHVNTVVMQLLPGVVAKGGAEGVLVLATAAGHAVAVKVLDGNPRATTAIGLTALAAMGYDVSPAKEHLSVPVLGGGQVVGEVRVVFQKDV
;
A
#
# COMPACT_ATOMS: atom_id res chain seq x y z
N MET A 1 -15.05 9.06 20.79
CA MET A 1 -13.97 8.31 20.11
C MET A 1 -13.91 6.95 20.75
N VAL A 2 -13.97 5.89 19.95
CA VAL A 2 -13.69 4.54 20.43
C VAL A 2 -12.24 4.49 20.89
N VAL A 3 -11.97 3.81 22.01
CA VAL A 3 -10.61 3.67 22.53
C VAL A 3 -9.83 2.78 21.56
N PRO A 4 -8.61 3.17 21.15
CA PRO A 4 -7.77 2.32 20.31
C PRO A 4 -7.48 0.98 20.99
N GLU A 5 -7.60 -0.12 20.25
CA GLU A 5 -7.39 -1.46 20.78
C GLU A 5 -5.93 -1.90 20.65
N LEU A 6 -5.45 -2.72 21.59
CA LEU A 6 -4.10 -3.27 21.52
C LEU A 6 -4.05 -4.36 20.43
N LEU A 7 -3.36 -4.10 19.33
CA LEU A 7 -3.26 -5.04 18.21
C LEU A 7 -2.03 -5.95 18.29
N ALA A 8 -0.90 -5.40 18.73
CA ALA A 8 0.35 -6.13 18.86
C ALA A 8 1.23 -5.54 19.96
N GLU A 9 2.13 -6.36 20.48
CA GLU A 9 3.14 -5.96 21.45
C GLU A 9 4.52 -6.40 21.00
N VAL A 10 5.55 -5.71 21.47
CA VAL A 10 6.95 -6.08 21.25
C VAL A 10 7.51 -6.60 22.55
N THR A 11 8.07 -7.80 22.52
CA THR A 11 8.66 -8.45 23.68
C THR A 11 10.17 -8.59 23.53
N ARG A 12 10.89 -8.51 24.64
CA ARG A 12 12.33 -8.78 24.74
C ARG A 12 12.63 -9.49 26.05
N ASN A 13 13.11 -10.72 25.99
CA ASN A 13 13.43 -11.58 27.13
C ASN A 13 12.29 -11.62 28.16
N GLY A 14 11.04 -11.72 27.69
CA GLY A 14 9.83 -11.74 28.53
C GLY A 14 9.32 -10.36 28.99
N PHE A 15 10.00 -9.26 28.67
CA PHE A 15 9.55 -7.90 28.96
C PHE A 15 8.77 -7.30 27.79
N VAL A 16 7.61 -6.69 28.06
CA VAL A 16 6.84 -5.96 27.04
C VAL A 16 7.43 -4.55 26.87
N GLU A 17 8.13 -4.33 25.77
CA GLU A 17 8.90 -3.11 25.46
C GLU A 17 8.05 -2.05 24.74
N SER A 18 7.10 -2.45 23.89
CA SER A 18 6.27 -1.52 23.13
C SER A 18 4.89 -2.09 22.85
N LEU A 19 3.90 -1.20 22.69
CA LEU A 19 2.52 -1.54 22.40
C LEU A 19 2.05 -0.85 21.12
N HIS A 20 1.47 -1.61 20.19
CA HIS A 20 0.88 -1.12 18.96
C HIS A 20 -0.64 -1.10 19.10
N HIS A 21 -1.18 0.07 19.45
CA HIS A 21 -2.63 0.30 19.47
C HIS A 21 -3.12 0.68 18.08
N GLY A 22 -4.36 0.33 17.73
CA GLY A 22 -4.87 0.54 16.38
C GLY A 22 -6.29 0.05 16.13
N SER A 23 -6.60 -0.07 14.85
CA SER A 23 -7.82 -0.69 14.33
C SER A 23 -7.47 -1.69 13.23
N VAL A 24 -8.24 -2.76 13.14
CA VAL A 24 -8.18 -3.73 12.04
C VAL A 24 -9.58 -4.18 11.65
N ILE A 25 -9.84 -4.23 10.35
CA ILE A 25 -11.07 -4.81 9.81
C ILE A 25 -10.71 -5.85 8.75
N GLY A 26 -11.40 -6.98 8.78
CA GLY A 26 -11.36 -8.02 7.78
C GLY A 26 -12.75 -8.27 7.22
N LEU A 27 -12.89 -8.24 5.91
CA LEU A 27 -14.11 -8.54 5.17
C LEU A 27 -14.03 -9.94 4.56
N LEU A 28 -15.11 -10.70 4.72
CA LEU A 28 -15.36 -11.96 4.03
C LEU A 28 -15.70 -11.70 2.55
N PRO A 29 -15.68 -12.73 1.68
CA PRO A 29 -16.07 -12.60 0.28
C PRO A 29 -17.50 -12.06 0.06
N SER A 30 -18.38 -12.22 1.05
CA SER A 30 -19.73 -11.64 1.07
C SER A 30 -19.75 -10.12 1.24
N GLY A 31 -18.66 -9.52 1.71
CA GLY A 31 -18.57 -8.12 2.13
C GLY A 31 -18.91 -7.90 3.61
N GLU A 32 -19.33 -8.94 4.34
CA GLU A 32 -19.55 -8.89 5.78
C GLU A 32 -18.22 -8.82 6.55
N ALA A 33 -18.22 -8.16 7.70
CA ALA A 33 -17.06 -8.11 8.57
C ALA A 33 -16.83 -9.49 9.25
N GLY A 34 -15.72 -10.14 8.90
CA GLY A 34 -15.26 -11.36 9.57
C GLY A 34 -14.34 -11.08 10.76
N VAL A 35 -13.72 -9.89 10.79
CA VAL A 35 -12.91 -9.33 11.90
C VAL A 35 -13.21 -7.83 11.97
N SER A 36 -13.43 -7.29 13.16
CA SER A 36 -13.56 -5.85 13.38
C SER A 36 -13.07 -5.53 14.79
N VAL A 37 -11.97 -4.79 14.90
CA VAL A 37 -11.35 -4.41 16.18
C VAL A 37 -10.97 -2.94 16.14
N GLY A 38 -11.31 -2.21 17.20
CA GLY A 38 -11.05 -0.78 17.34
C GLY A 38 -11.99 0.10 16.51
N ALA A 39 -11.56 1.34 16.25
CA ALA A 39 -12.34 2.36 15.57
C ALA A 39 -12.31 2.20 14.03
N VAL A 40 -12.93 1.15 13.48
CA VAL A 40 -12.86 0.84 12.04
C VAL A 40 -13.63 1.81 11.13
N GLY A 41 -14.54 2.60 11.72
CA GLY A 41 -15.31 3.65 11.05
C GLY A 41 -14.60 5.00 11.00
N ASP A 42 -13.54 5.20 11.78
CA ASP A 42 -12.85 6.49 11.83
C ASP A 42 -12.01 6.71 10.56
N PRO A 43 -12.06 7.91 9.95
CA PRO A 43 -11.26 8.20 8.76
C PRO A 43 -9.75 8.16 9.05
N VAL A 44 -9.02 7.48 8.18
CA VAL A 44 -7.55 7.44 8.17
C VAL A 44 -7.05 7.90 6.81
N LEU A 45 -5.83 8.45 6.76
CA LEU A 45 -5.13 8.65 5.49
C LEU A 45 -4.46 7.33 5.09
N PRO A 46 -4.85 6.66 3.97
CA PRO A 46 -4.28 5.37 3.58
C PRO A 46 -2.82 5.46 3.09
N ARG A 47 -2.33 6.69 2.84
CA ARG A 47 -0.99 6.97 2.32
C ARG A 47 -0.75 6.16 1.04
N SER A 48 0.38 5.47 0.94
CA SER A 48 0.72 4.66 -0.23
C SER A 48 -0.21 3.47 -0.50
N CYS A 49 -1.15 3.12 0.39
CA CYS A 49 -2.22 2.18 0.07
C CYS A 49 -3.21 2.75 -0.97
N MET A 50 -3.16 4.05 -1.26
CA MET A 50 -3.99 4.70 -2.28
C MET A 50 -3.54 4.41 -3.72
N LYS A 51 -2.29 4.00 -3.92
CA LYS A 51 -1.66 3.90 -5.25
C LYS A 51 -2.34 2.90 -6.20
N PRO A 52 -2.83 1.73 -5.75
CA PRO A 52 -3.57 0.84 -6.64
C PRO A 52 -4.83 1.49 -7.24
N PHE A 53 -5.55 2.31 -6.47
CA PHE A 53 -6.71 3.05 -6.98
C PHE A 53 -6.31 4.16 -7.96
N GLN A 54 -5.17 4.83 -7.69
CA GLN A 54 -4.59 5.80 -8.61
C GLN A 54 -4.16 5.16 -9.94
N ALA A 55 -3.56 3.96 -9.89
CA ALA A 55 -3.20 3.19 -11.08
C ALA A 55 -4.45 2.80 -11.90
N LEU A 56 -5.50 2.33 -11.23
CA LEU A 56 -6.77 1.99 -11.88
C LEU A 56 -7.40 3.20 -12.59
N ALA A 57 -7.39 4.36 -11.94
CA ALA A 57 -7.85 5.62 -12.52
C ALA A 57 -7.01 6.02 -13.76
N CYS A 58 -5.68 5.87 -13.70
CA CYS A 58 -4.80 6.15 -14.83
C CYS A 58 -5.10 5.22 -16.03
N SER A 59 -5.28 3.91 -15.79
CA SER A 59 -5.70 2.96 -16.83
C SER A 59 -7.05 3.33 -17.42
N SER A 60 -8.01 3.75 -16.58
CA SER A 60 -9.35 4.18 -17.01
C SER A 60 -9.34 5.49 -17.81
N ALA A 61 -8.32 6.33 -17.62
CA ALA A 61 -8.06 7.52 -18.44
C ALA A 61 -7.35 7.20 -19.77
N GLY A 62 -7.08 5.94 -20.06
CA GLY A 62 -6.45 5.49 -21.31
C GLY A 62 -4.93 5.38 -21.28
N ALA A 63 -4.29 5.48 -20.11
CA ALA A 63 -2.86 5.17 -20.00
C ALA A 63 -2.64 3.68 -20.33
N LEU A 64 -1.76 3.39 -21.29
CA LEU A 64 -1.35 2.03 -21.64
C LEU A 64 -0.41 1.48 -20.56
N LEU A 65 -1.00 0.87 -19.54
CA LEU A 65 -0.30 0.30 -18.39
C LEU A 65 -0.57 -1.20 -18.35
N GLU A 66 0.46 -2.02 -18.59
CA GLU A 66 0.37 -3.47 -18.58
C GLU A 66 1.58 -4.10 -17.87
N GLY A 67 1.41 -5.31 -17.35
CA GLY A 67 2.48 -6.07 -16.70
C GLY A 67 3.24 -5.24 -15.65
N PRO A 68 4.59 -5.15 -15.73
CA PRO A 68 5.40 -4.36 -14.80
C PRO A 68 5.00 -2.89 -14.71
N ALA A 69 4.58 -2.27 -15.83
CA ALA A 69 4.19 -0.86 -15.88
C ALA A 69 2.94 -0.58 -15.04
N LEU A 70 1.99 -1.51 -15.03
CA LEU A 70 0.81 -1.41 -14.16
C LEU A 70 1.14 -1.69 -12.70
N ALA A 71 2.04 -2.66 -12.44
CA ALA A 71 2.49 -2.98 -11.09
C ALA A 71 3.23 -1.81 -10.43
N ILE A 72 4.17 -1.16 -11.14
CA ILE A 72 4.93 -0.03 -10.60
C ILE A 72 4.06 1.22 -10.41
N ALA A 73 3.01 1.40 -11.22
CA ALA A 73 2.02 2.46 -11.03
C ALA A 73 1.26 2.31 -9.69
N ALA A 74 1.01 1.07 -9.27
CA ALA A 74 0.39 0.73 -7.99
C ALA A 74 1.41 0.63 -6.83
N GLY A 75 2.71 0.78 -7.12
CA GLY A 75 3.82 0.42 -6.24
C GLY A 75 4.39 1.54 -5.37
N SER A 76 5.04 1.13 -4.29
CA SER A 76 6.08 1.90 -3.59
C SER A 76 7.43 1.22 -3.81
N HIS A 77 7.96 1.28 -5.03
CA HIS A 77 9.19 0.56 -5.37
C HIS A 77 10.40 1.11 -4.58
N THR A 78 11.43 0.29 -4.39
CA THR A 78 12.63 0.62 -3.61
C THR A 78 13.66 1.45 -4.38
N GLY A 79 13.46 1.67 -5.68
CA GLY A 79 14.32 2.54 -6.49
C GLY A 79 15.54 1.85 -7.11
N GLU A 80 15.55 0.52 -7.14
CA GLU A 80 16.48 -0.30 -7.94
C GLU A 80 16.53 0.09 -9.43
N ASN A 81 17.57 -0.37 -10.15
CA ASN A 81 17.78 -0.04 -11.57
C ASN A 81 16.58 -0.35 -12.47
N ARG A 82 16.01 -1.56 -12.37
CA ARG A 82 14.81 -1.95 -13.12
C ARG A 82 13.61 -1.01 -12.89
N HIS A 83 13.48 -0.45 -11.68
CA HIS A 83 12.41 0.49 -11.39
C HIS A 83 12.66 1.82 -12.11
N ALA A 84 13.88 2.35 -12.02
CA ALA A 84 14.24 3.60 -12.69
C ALA A 84 14.10 3.48 -14.22
N GLU A 85 14.54 2.38 -14.80
CA GLU A 85 14.42 2.07 -16.23
C GLU A 85 12.95 2.05 -16.66
N LEU A 86 12.08 1.36 -15.91
CA LEU A 86 10.66 1.29 -16.22
C LEU A 86 9.95 2.65 -16.05
N VAL A 87 10.33 3.44 -15.04
CA VAL A 87 9.81 4.81 -14.86
C VAL A 87 10.18 5.69 -16.06
N MET A 88 11.42 5.58 -16.56
CA MET A 88 11.86 6.30 -17.76
C MET A 88 11.10 5.86 -19.01
N GLN A 89 10.81 4.56 -19.15
CA GLN A 89 9.98 4.04 -20.24
C GLN A 89 8.56 4.60 -20.16
N LEU A 90 7.94 4.61 -18.98
CA LEU A 90 6.60 5.16 -18.75
C LEU A 90 6.50 6.67 -19.04
N LEU A 91 7.58 7.43 -18.84
CA LEU A 91 7.61 8.84 -19.21
C LEU A 91 7.50 9.03 -20.73
N GLY A 92 7.82 8.05 -21.56
CA GLY A 92 7.58 8.10 -23.01
C GLY A 92 8.23 9.30 -23.70
N GLY A 93 9.41 9.74 -23.22
CA GLY A 93 10.12 10.91 -23.73
C GLY A 93 9.76 12.24 -23.05
N LEU A 94 8.81 12.25 -22.11
CA LEU A 94 8.57 13.42 -21.27
C LEU A 94 9.81 13.74 -20.39
N PRO A 95 10.10 15.03 -20.15
CA PRO A 95 11.22 15.40 -19.30
C PRO A 95 10.99 14.95 -17.86
N VAL A 96 12.04 14.41 -17.23
CA VAL A 96 12.04 13.96 -15.82
C VAL A 96 11.56 15.05 -14.85
N GLY A 97 11.76 16.33 -15.18
CA GLY A 97 11.28 17.47 -14.39
C GLY A 97 9.75 17.56 -14.24
N LEU A 98 8.96 16.81 -15.04
CA LEU A 98 7.52 16.68 -14.85
C LEU A 98 7.14 15.68 -13.75
N LEU A 99 8.07 14.83 -13.29
CA LEU A 99 7.88 14.09 -12.04
C LEU A 99 7.87 15.08 -10.88
N ARG A 100 6.68 15.31 -10.32
CA ARG A 100 6.46 16.26 -9.23
C ARG A 100 6.73 15.68 -7.85
N CYS A 101 6.97 14.36 -7.74
CA CYS A 101 7.52 13.78 -6.52
C CYS A 101 8.92 14.33 -6.24
N PRO A 102 9.30 14.52 -4.96
CA PRO A 102 10.62 15.02 -4.60
C PRO A 102 11.74 14.09 -5.10
N ALA A 103 12.95 14.62 -5.24
CA ALA A 103 14.12 13.76 -5.35
C ALA A 103 14.37 13.10 -3.98
N SER A 104 14.62 11.80 -3.95
CA SER A 104 14.96 11.09 -2.72
C SER A 104 16.06 10.06 -2.99
N TRP A 105 16.73 9.64 -1.92
CA TRP A 105 17.54 8.43 -1.96
C TRP A 105 16.62 7.21 -2.15
N PRO A 106 17.05 6.19 -2.91
CA PRO A 106 16.32 4.92 -2.98
C PRO A 106 16.36 4.20 -1.63
N GLU A 107 15.34 3.38 -1.38
CA GLU A 107 15.29 2.50 -0.22
C GLU A 107 16.17 1.25 -0.39
N ASP A 108 16.46 0.86 -1.63
CA ASP A 108 17.45 -0.16 -1.93
C ASP A 108 18.85 0.31 -1.56
N GLU A 109 19.43 -0.28 -0.51
CA GLU A 109 20.67 0.17 0.10
C GLU A 109 21.88 0.01 -0.85
N GLU A 110 21.92 -1.06 -1.64
CA GLU A 110 22.99 -1.27 -2.64
C GLU A 110 22.97 -0.15 -3.71
N THR A 111 21.80 0.18 -4.25
CA THR A 111 21.65 1.29 -5.18
C THR A 111 21.99 2.62 -4.50
N ARG A 112 21.51 2.84 -3.26
CA ARG A 112 21.75 4.08 -2.51
C ARG A 112 23.24 4.38 -2.35
N GLN A 113 24.04 3.38 -2.00
CA GLN A 113 25.49 3.52 -1.81
C GLN A 113 26.25 3.88 -3.09
N ARG A 114 25.69 3.56 -4.26
CA ARG A 114 26.31 3.83 -5.57
C ARG A 114 25.91 5.17 -6.17
N LEU A 115 24.84 5.79 -5.68
CA LEU A 115 24.34 7.04 -6.24
C LEU A 115 25.09 8.24 -5.66
N PRO A 116 25.46 9.22 -6.50
CA PRO A 116 26.11 10.44 -6.02
C PRO A 116 25.11 11.44 -5.40
N GLU A 117 23.82 11.36 -5.76
CA GLU A 117 22.79 12.28 -5.32
C GLU A 117 21.37 11.66 -5.34
N PRO A 118 20.39 12.26 -4.62
CA PRO A 118 18.98 11.86 -4.69
C PRO A 118 18.40 11.96 -6.11
N SER A 119 17.44 11.10 -6.43
CA SER A 119 16.86 11.03 -7.77
C SER A 119 15.33 10.98 -7.75
N ARG A 120 14.68 11.73 -8.64
CA ARG A 120 13.22 11.71 -8.79
C ARG A 120 12.73 10.40 -9.41
N VAL A 121 13.46 9.83 -10.35
CA VAL A 121 13.05 8.57 -11.02
C VAL A 121 13.18 7.36 -10.10
N ARG A 122 13.99 7.46 -9.04
CA ARG A 122 14.17 6.41 -8.03
C ARG A 122 13.38 6.63 -6.75
N MET A 123 12.74 7.79 -6.59
CA MET A 123 11.83 8.02 -5.48
C MET A 123 10.67 7.02 -5.54
N ASN A 124 10.29 6.43 -4.41
CA ASN A 124 9.35 5.29 -4.35
C ASN A 124 7.94 5.54 -4.93
N CYS A 125 7.59 6.78 -5.26
CA CYS A 125 6.33 7.13 -5.92
C CYS A 125 6.51 7.44 -7.41
N SER A 126 7.72 7.45 -7.96
CA SER A 126 7.96 7.91 -9.33
C SER A 126 7.17 7.09 -10.36
N GLY A 127 6.97 5.78 -10.13
CA GLY A 127 6.08 4.93 -10.93
C GLY A 127 4.65 5.46 -11.05
N LYS A 128 4.01 5.80 -9.92
CA LYS A 128 2.65 6.39 -9.95
C LYS A 128 2.63 7.75 -10.63
N HIS A 129 3.68 8.57 -10.47
CA HIS A 129 3.75 9.88 -11.11
C HIS A 129 3.91 9.74 -12.63
N ALA A 130 4.72 8.78 -13.08
CA ALA A 130 4.86 8.48 -14.50
C ALA A 130 3.53 7.96 -15.09
N ALA A 131 2.80 7.11 -14.36
CA ALA A 131 1.47 6.66 -14.75
C ALA A 131 0.45 7.82 -14.84
N MET A 132 0.47 8.74 -13.87
CA MET A 132 -0.36 9.95 -13.89
C MET A 132 -0.05 10.84 -15.11
N LEU A 133 1.23 10.98 -15.47
CA LEU A 133 1.64 11.72 -16.66
C LEU A 133 1.22 11.01 -17.95
N ALA A 134 1.36 9.68 -18.02
CA ALA A 134 0.90 8.88 -19.15
C ALA A 134 -0.63 8.99 -19.34
N ALA A 135 -1.39 9.01 -18.23
CA ALA A 135 -2.83 9.25 -18.25
C ALA A 135 -3.17 10.67 -18.76
N CYS A 136 -2.44 11.69 -18.32
CA CYS A 136 -2.61 13.05 -18.85
C CYS A 136 -2.35 13.10 -20.36
N VAL A 137 -1.30 12.44 -20.85
CA VAL A 137 -1.00 12.39 -22.30
C VAL A 137 -2.13 11.69 -23.06
N ALA A 138 -2.56 10.51 -22.60
CA ALA A 138 -3.62 9.73 -23.24
C ALA A 138 -4.96 10.49 -23.30
N ALA A 139 -5.33 11.15 -22.21
CA ALA A 139 -6.58 11.92 -22.10
C ALA A 139 -6.46 13.37 -22.59
N ARG A 140 -5.29 13.80 -23.09
CA ARG A 140 -4.98 15.18 -23.50
C ARG A 140 -5.22 16.22 -22.39
N TRP A 141 -4.91 15.87 -21.15
CA TRP A 141 -4.94 16.77 -20.00
C TRP A 141 -3.59 17.45 -19.75
N PRO A 142 -3.56 18.60 -19.04
CA PRO A 142 -2.32 19.27 -18.67
C PRO A 142 -1.36 18.37 -17.88
N THR A 143 -0.10 18.28 -18.32
CA THR A 143 0.93 17.47 -17.64
C THR A 143 1.66 18.24 -16.55
N GLN A 144 1.51 19.57 -16.48
CA GLN A 144 2.21 20.43 -15.53
C GLN A 144 1.51 20.50 -14.17
N THR A 145 0.19 20.33 -14.16
CA THR A 145 -0.72 20.58 -13.04
C THR A 145 -1.46 19.32 -12.57
N TYR A 146 -1.03 18.13 -12.98
CA TYR A 146 -1.72 16.86 -12.68
C TYR A 146 -1.89 16.54 -11.18
N LEU A 147 -1.21 17.25 -10.28
CA LEU A 147 -1.37 17.10 -8.83
C LEU A 147 -2.44 18.03 -8.23
N GLU A 148 -2.91 19.03 -8.97
CA GLU A 148 -3.91 19.96 -8.47
C GLU A 148 -5.22 19.22 -8.19
N PRO A 149 -5.87 19.41 -7.02
CA PRO A 149 -7.10 18.70 -6.69
C PRO A 149 -8.24 18.91 -7.72
N THR A 150 -8.26 20.04 -8.41
CA THR A 150 -9.23 20.38 -9.46
C THR A 150 -8.88 19.77 -10.82
N HIS A 151 -7.69 19.18 -10.98
CA HIS A 151 -7.27 18.58 -12.24
C HIS A 151 -8.16 17.38 -12.61
N PRO A 152 -8.54 17.18 -13.88
CA PRO A 152 -9.41 16.08 -14.30
C PRO A 152 -8.94 14.68 -13.84
N LEU A 153 -7.61 14.45 -13.85
CA LEU A 153 -7.01 13.24 -13.30
C LEU A 153 -7.33 13.04 -11.81
N GLN A 154 -7.14 14.07 -10.97
CA GLN A 154 -7.37 13.93 -9.53
C GLN A 154 -8.86 13.76 -9.21
N GLN A 155 -9.72 14.42 -9.98
CA GLN A 155 -11.18 14.21 -9.93
C GLN A 155 -11.56 12.78 -10.34
N LEU A 156 -10.87 12.19 -11.32
CA LEU A 156 -11.08 10.78 -11.67
C LEU A 156 -10.61 9.85 -10.56
N VAL A 157 -9.43 10.07 -9.98
CA VAL A 157 -8.95 9.28 -8.83
C VAL A 157 -9.94 9.36 -7.67
N LEU A 158 -10.44 10.56 -7.34
CA LEU A 158 -11.44 10.76 -6.28
C LEU A 158 -12.68 9.90 -6.53
N ARG A 159 -13.28 9.98 -7.74
CA ARG A 159 -14.45 9.17 -8.10
C ARG A 159 -14.17 7.67 -8.05
N THR A 160 -13.00 7.22 -8.55
CA THR A 160 -12.60 5.81 -8.48
C THR A 160 -12.54 5.33 -7.04
N VAL A 161 -12.00 6.15 -6.14
CA VAL A 161 -11.88 5.83 -4.72
C VAL A 161 -13.27 5.75 -4.06
N GLU A 162 -14.11 6.77 -4.23
CA GLU A 162 -15.47 6.79 -3.66
C GLU A 162 -16.35 5.64 -4.18
N GLN A 163 -16.24 5.31 -5.47
CA GLN A 163 -16.97 4.21 -6.07
C GLN A 163 -16.56 2.86 -5.47
N LEU A 164 -15.26 2.63 -5.28
CA LEU A 164 -14.75 1.36 -4.74
C LEU A 164 -14.97 1.23 -3.22
N SER A 165 -14.82 2.33 -2.48
CA SER A 165 -15.06 2.34 -1.02
C SER A 165 -16.55 2.31 -0.67
N GLY A 166 -17.41 2.79 -1.57
CA GLY A 166 -18.84 2.96 -1.32
C GLY A 166 -19.14 4.06 -0.30
N GLU A 167 -18.23 5.01 -0.12
CA GLU A 167 -18.39 6.15 0.78
C GLU A 167 -17.75 7.42 0.19
N SER A 168 -18.22 8.59 0.64
CA SER A 168 -17.60 9.86 0.30
C SER A 168 -16.29 10.06 1.04
N VAL A 169 -15.33 10.69 0.39
CA VAL A 169 -14.04 11.03 1.03
C VAL A 169 -14.26 12.04 2.15
N ALA A 170 -13.78 11.70 3.34
CA ALA A 170 -13.97 12.55 4.54
C ALA A 170 -13.06 13.78 4.55
N HIS A 171 -11.87 13.67 3.94
CA HIS A 171 -10.87 14.75 3.89
C HIS A 171 -9.86 14.52 2.76
N THR A 172 -9.36 15.59 2.17
CA THR A 172 -8.28 15.55 1.18
C THR A 172 -7.04 16.24 1.75
N ALA A 173 -5.94 15.50 1.81
CA ALA A 173 -4.63 16.03 2.21
C ALA A 173 -3.61 15.91 1.08
N VAL A 174 -2.43 16.49 1.28
CA VAL A 174 -1.29 16.34 0.37
C VAL A 174 -0.34 15.29 0.94
N ASP A 175 -0.03 14.26 0.16
CA ASP A 175 0.91 13.19 0.54
C ASP A 175 2.37 13.68 0.43
N GLY A 176 3.32 12.94 1.00
CA GLY A 176 4.75 13.30 0.96
C GLY A 176 5.35 13.39 -0.44
N CYS A 177 4.69 12.77 -1.44
CA CYS A 177 5.05 12.90 -2.85
C CYS A 177 4.42 14.12 -3.56
N GLY A 178 3.59 14.89 -2.85
CA GLY A 178 2.87 16.06 -3.37
C GLY A 178 1.50 15.75 -3.99
N ALA A 179 1.12 14.49 -4.16
CA ALA A 179 -0.19 14.13 -4.71
C ALA A 179 -1.31 14.20 -3.66
N PRO A 180 -2.58 14.43 -4.07
CA PRO A 180 -3.71 14.27 -3.19
C PRO A 180 -3.80 12.85 -2.61
N VAL A 181 -4.16 12.78 -1.33
CA VAL A 181 -4.52 11.55 -0.63
C VAL A 181 -5.86 11.77 0.08
N TYR A 182 -6.71 10.75 0.00
CA TYR A 182 -8.10 10.82 0.41
C TYR A 182 -8.34 10.01 1.68
N ALA A 183 -8.90 10.65 2.71
CA ALA A 183 -9.26 10.00 3.95
C ALA A 183 -10.52 9.14 3.77
N LEU A 184 -10.44 7.90 4.20
CA LEU A 184 -11.51 6.90 4.18
C LEU A 184 -11.60 6.24 5.55
N SER A 185 -12.77 5.73 5.90
CA SER A 185 -12.88 4.77 7.00
C SER A 185 -12.03 3.53 6.68
N LEU A 186 -11.57 2.84 7.72
CA LEU A 186 -10.80 1.60 7.52
C LEU A 186 -11.67 0.53 6.83
N HIS A 187 -12.97 0.53 7.12
CA HIS A 187 -13.96 -0.29 6.41
C HIS A 187 -14.02 0.06 4.92
N GLY A 188 -14.18 1.34 4.58
CA GLY A 188 -14.22 1.82 3.19
C GLY A 188 -12.95 1.45 2.43
N LEU A 189 -11.78 1.54 3.08
CA LEU A 189 -10.51 1.11 2.50
C LEU A 189 -10.47 -0.41 2.23
N ALA A 190 -10.95 -1.26 3.16
CA ALA A 190 -11.03 -2.70 2.95
C ALA A 190 -11.98 -3.06 1.80
N ARG A 191 -13.16 -2.41 1.73
CA ARG A 191 -14.12 -2.59 0.63
C ARG A 191 -13.51 -2.18 -0.71
N ALA A 192 -12.80 -1.06 -0.74
CA ALA A 192 -12.16 -0.60 -1.96
C ALA A 192 -11.14 -1.63 -2.49
N MET A 193 -10.38 -2.26 -1.60
CA MET A 193 -9.43 -3.31 -1.96
C MET A 193 -10.13 -4.61 -2.42
N GLN A 194 -11.28 -4.95 -1.84
CA GLN A 194 -12.11 -6.07 -2.30
C GLN A 194 -12.62 -5.85 -3.74
N GLY A 195 -12.95 -4.61 -4.12
CA GLY A 195 -13.27 -4.26 -5.50
C GLY A 195 -12.04 -4.29 -6.43
N LEU A 196 -10.92 -3.73 -5.96
CA LEU A 196 -9.67 -3.66 -6.72
C LEU A 196 -9.12 -5.04 -7.11
N VAL A 197 -9.29 -6.07 -6.25
CA VAL A 197 -8.72 -7.40 -6.49
C VAL A 197 -9.24 -8.09 -7.77
N ARG A 198 -10.36 -7.59 -8.32
CA ARG A 198 -11.00 -8.06 -9.56
C ARG A 198 -10.55 -7.30 -10.81
N THR A 199 -9.58 -6.40 -10.68
CA THR A 199 -9.10 -5.54 -11.77
C THR A 199 -7.72 -5.98 -12.26
N PRO A 200 -7.33 -5.62 -13.50
CA PRO A 200 -5.98 -5.89 -14.02
C PRO A 200 -4.85 -5.33 -13.15
N VAL A 201 -5.12 -4.30 -12.33
CA VAL A 201 -4.13 -3.76 -11.37
C VAL A 201 -3.70 -4.83 -10.39
N ALA A 202 -4.66 -5.58 -9.83
CA ALA A 202 -4.37 -6.65 -8.89
C ALA A 202 -3.65 -7.83 -9.54
N ASP A 203 -3.97 -8.14 -10.81
CA ASP A 203 -3.24 -9.16 -11.57
C ASP A 203 -1.78 -8.75 -11.78
N ALA A 204 -1.54 -7.50 -12.19
CA ALA A 204 -0.19 -6.97 -12.38
C ALA A 204 0.61 -6.96 -11.06
N MET A 205 0.01 -6.54 -9.95
CA MET A 205 0.67 -6.54 -8.64
C MET A 205 1.07 -7.95 -8.20
N ARG A 206 0.21 -8.95 -8.42
CA ARG A 206 0.50 -10.36 -8.09
C ARG A 206 1.56 -10.98 -8.99
N ALA A 207 1.55 -10.65 -10.28
CA ALA A 207 2.49 -11.18 -11.26
C ALA A 207 3.88 -10.53 -11.17
N PHE A 208 3.95 -9.26 -10.75
CA PHE A 208 5.18 -8.45 -10.72
C PHE A 208 5.37 -7.75 -9.36
N PRO A 209 5.36 -8.49 -8.24
CA PRO A 209 5.38 -7.91 -6.90
C PRO A 209 6.66 -7.12 -6.60
N GLU A 210 7.77 -7.46 -7.25
CA GLU A 210 9.03 -6.72 -7.16
C GLU A 210 8.90 -5.28 -7.67
N TYR A 211 8.03 -5.01 -8.64
CA TYR A 211 7.75 -3.64 -9.09
C TYR A 211 6.81 -2.87 -8.14
N VAL A 212 6.15 -3.58 -7.22
CA VAL A 212 5.30 -2.97 -6.19
C VAL A 212 6.13 -2.57 -4.98
N GLY A 213 6.94 -3.47 -4.42
CA GLY A 213 7.66 -3.25 -3.16
C GLY A 213 9.17 -3.33 -3.26
N GLY A 214 9.76 -3.73 -4.39
CA GLY A 214 11.18 -4.07 -4.50
C GLY A 214 11.53 -5.48 -4.05
N THR A 215 12.76 -5.91 -4.32
CA THR A 215 13.28 -7.21 -3.85
C THR A 215 13.33 -7.26 -2.33
N GLY A 216 12.89 -8.38 -1.75
CA GLY A 216 13.00 -8.65 -0.32
C GLY A 216 12.07 -7.84 0.58
N HIS A 217 11.38 -6.83 0.05
CA HIS A 217 10.40 -6.07 0.82
C HIS A 217 9.25 -6.99 1.28
N VAL A 218 8.80 -6.83 2.53
CA VAL A 218 7.82 -7.74 3.15
C VAL A 218 6.54 -7.93 2.32
N ASN A 219 5.97 -6.85 1.77
CA ASN A 219 4.80 -6.96 0.89
C ASN A 219 5.07 -7.79 -0.39
N THR A 220 6.27 -7.64 -0.98
CA THR A 220 6.69 -8.44 -2.14
C THR A 220 6.76 -9.91 -1.76
N VAL A 221 7.42 -10.22 -0.65
CA VAL A 221 7.57 -11.59 -0.15
C VAL A 221 6.20 -12.21 0.17
N VAL A 222 5.29 -11.46 0.81
CA VAL A 222 3.91 -11.92 1.08
C VAL A 222 3.17 -12.27 -0.22
N MET A 223 3.26 -11.44 -1.25
CA MET A 223 2.61 -11.73 -2.54
C MET A 223 3.25 -12.93 -3.26
N GLN A 224 4.56 -13.15 -3.10
CA GLN A 224 5.26 -14.32 -3.64
C GLN A 224 4.86 -15.62 -2.92
N LEU A 225 4.74 -15.57 -1.59
CA LEU A 225 4.34 -16.72 -0.76
C LEU A 225 2.85 -17.02 -0.88
N LEU A 226 2.03 -16.01 -1.13
CA LEU A 226 0.58 -16.11 -1.30
C LEU A 226 0.16 -15.51 -2.66
N PRO A 227 0.33 -16.23 -3.79
CA PRO A 227 0.10 -15.68 -5.13
C PRO A 227 -1.32 -15.16 -5.40
N GLY A 228 -2.30 -15.56 -4.58
CA GLY A 228 -3.67 -15.04 -4.63
C GLY A 228 -3.86 -13.71 -3.90
N VAL A 229 -2.85 -13.17 -3.22
CA VAL A 229 -2.93 -11.99 -2.35
C VAL A 229 -2.28 -10.79 -3.02
N VAL A 230 -2.95 -9.64 -2.94
CA VAL A 230 -2.34 -8.32 -3.10
C VAL A 230 -2.02 -7.77 -1.72
N ALA A 231 -0.78 -7.35 -1.50
CA ALA A 231 -0.34 -6.68 -0.28
C ALA A 231 0.18 -5.28 -0.58
N LYS A 232 -0.35 -4.27 0.12
CA LYS A 232 0.12 -2.89 -0.02
C LYS A 232 0.22 -2.19 1.33
N GLY A 233 1.44 -1.86 1.70
CA GLY A 233 1.74 -1.00 2.85
C GLY A 233 1.64 0.47 2.51
N GLY A 234 1.25 1.25 3.52
CA GLY A 234 1.24 2.70 3.55
C GLY A 234 2.10 3.20 4.71
N ALA A 235 2.71 4.37 4.52
CA ALA A 235 3.34 5.10 5.63
C ALA A 235 2.33 5.31 6.78
N GLU A 236 2.83 5.68 7.95
CA GLU A 236 2.00 5.88 9.14
C GLU A 236 1.22 4.62 9.53
N GLY A 237 1.84 3.44 9.43
CA GLY A 237 1.29 2.21 10.02
C GLY A 237 0.02 1.70 9.36
N VAL A 238 -0.12 1.86 8.04
CA VAL A 238 -1.27 1.36 7.28
C VAL A 238 -0.86 0.14 6.47
N LEU A 239 -1.71 -0.89 6.44
CA LEU A 239 -1.57 -2.01 5.52
C LEU A 239 -2.94 -2.39 4.98
N VAL A 240 -2.96 -2.76 3.70
CA VAL A 240 -4.09 -3.50 3.12
C VAL A 240 -3.64 -4.81 2.52
N LEU A 241 -4.47 -5.84 2.70
CA LEU A 241 -4.37 -7.13 2.03
C LEU A 241 -5.69 -7.42 1.32
N ALA A 242 -5.67 -7.99 0.13
CA ALA A 242 -6.87 -8.49 -0.54
C ALA A 242 -6.58 -9.76 -1.32
N THR A 243 -7.48 -10.72 -1.27
CA THR A 243 -7.30 -12.04 -1.89
C THR A 243 -8.18 -12.17 -3.13
N ALA A 244 -7.74 -12.94 -4.13
CA ALA A 244 -8.53 -13.24 -5.32
C ALA A 244 -9.86 -13.96 -4.98
N ALA A 245 -9.92 -14.61 -3.82
CA ALA A 245 -11.14 -15.21 -3.28
C ALA A 245 -12.12 -14.18 -2.69
N GLY A 246 -11.76 -12.90 -2.63
CA GLY A 246 -12.61 -11.82 -2.17
C GLY A 246 -12.49 -11.46 -0.69
N HIS A 247 -11.51 -12.01 0.05
CA HIS A 247 -11.24 -11.51 1.40
C HIS A 247 -10.46 -10.20 1.31
N ALA A 248 -10.71 -9.26 2.22
CA ALA A 248 -9.93 -8.03 2.29
C ALA A 248 -9.67 -7.63 3.74
N VAL A 249 -8.48 -7.10 4.02
CA VAL A 249 -8.09 -6.62 5.34
C VAL A 249 -7.51 -5.22 5.21
N ALA A 250 -7.87 -4.34 6.14
CA ALA A 250 -7.23 -3.05 6.32
C ALA A 250 -6.82 -2.89 7.79
N VAL A 251 -5.58 -2.43 8.00
CA VAL A 251 -4.93 -2.25 9.30
C VAL A 251 -4.50 -0.80 9.42
N LYS A 252 -4.69 -0.22 10.61
CA LYS A 252 -4.06 1.02 11.04
C LYS A 252 -3.49 0.84 12.43
N VAL A 253 -2.18 1.04 12.60
CA VAL A 253 -1.55 1.25 13.92
C VAL A 253 -1.28 2.74 14.16
N LEU A 254 -1.49 3.19 15.39
CA LEU A 254 -1.51 4.62 15.73
C LEU A 254 -0.13 5.24 15.92
N ASP A 255 0.87 4.44 16.31
CA ASP A 255 2.25 4.90 16.43
C ASP A 255 2.94 5.06 15.06
N GLY A 256 2.23 4.74 13.98
CA GLY A 256 2.70 4.88 12.61
C GLY A 256 3.76 3.86 12.19
N ASN A 257 4.11 2.91 13.06
CA ASN A 257 5.22 1.99 12.82
C ASN A 257 4.77 0.77 12.01
N PRO A 258 5.35 0.50 10.82
CA PRO A 258 4.89 -0.59 9.97
C PRO A 258 5.23 -1.99 10.50
N ARG A 259 6.15 -2.13 11.48
CA ARG A 259 6.74 -3.41 11.87
C ARG A 259 5.72 -4.48 12.30
N ALA A 260 4.56 -4.08 12.83
CA ALA A 260 3.51 -5.01 13.25
C ALA A 260 2.44 -5.24 12.18
N THR A 261 2.34 -4.37 11.17
CA THR A 261 1.17 -4.31 10.28
C THR A 261 0.96 -5.58 9.47
N THR A 262 2.03 -6.17 8.91
CA THR A 262 1.96 -7.44 8.15
C THR A 262 1.45 -8.59 9.01
N ALA A 263 2.01 -8.75 10.21
CA ALA A 263 1.60 -9.79 11.14
C ALA A 263 0.11 -9.65 11.52
N ILE A 264 -0.33 -8.43 11.83
CA ILE A 264 -1.74 -8.12 12.12
C ILE A 264 -2.63 -8.48 10.93
N GLY A 265 -2.24 -8.07 9.72
CA GLY A 265 -3.01 -8.31 8.50
C GLY A 265 -3.16 -9.79 8.15
N LEU A 266 -2.06 -10.55 8.21
CA LEU A 266 -2.06 -11.99 7.96
C LEU A 266 -2.85 -12.74 9.03
N THR A 267 -2.75 -12.32 10.30
CA THR A 267 -3.55 -12.89 11.40
C THR A 267 -5.04 -12.67 11.18
N ALA A 268 -5.45 -11.48 10.72
CA ALA A 268 -6.84 -11.20 10.38
C ALA A 268 -7.35 -12.03 9.20
N LEU A 269 -6.52 -12.25 8.16
CA LEU A 269 -6.86 -13.16 7.06
C LEU A 269 -7.04 -14.61 7.55
N ALA A 270 -6.11 -15.08 8.40
CA ALA A 270 -6.19 -16.42 8.99
C ALA A 270 -7.45 -16.60 9.84
N ALA A 271 -7.82 -15.59 10.63
CA ALA A 271 -9.04 -15.59 11.45
C ALA A 271 -10.34 -15.66 10.63
N MET A 272 -10.28 -15.28 9.34
CA MET A 272 -11.37 -15.45 8.38
C MET A 272 -11.31 -16.78 7.61
N GLY A 273 -10.37 -17.66 7.92
CA GLY A 273 -10.23 -18.99 7.31
C GLY A 273 -9.42 -19.02 6.02
N TYR A 274 -8.73 -17.93 5.64
CA TYR A 274 -7.81 -17.95 4.51
C TYR A 274 -6.48 -18.61 4.91
N ASP A 275 -5.98 -19.55 4.11
CA ASP A 275 -4.71 -20.23 4.39
C ASP A 275 -3.52 -19.27 4.18
N VAL A 276 -2.89 -18.89 5.29
CA VAL A 276 -1.67 -18.08 5.31
C VAL A 276 -0.44 -18.90 5.71
N SER A 277 -0.54 -20.22 5.79
CA SER A 277 0.57 -21.10 6.20
C SER A 277 1.84 -20.95 5.35
N PRO A 278 1.79 -20.64 4.02
CA PRO A 278 2.99 -20.31 3.26
C PRO A 278 3.73 -19.06 3.76
N ALA A 279 3.03 -18.13 4.41
CA ALA A 279 3.59 -16.89 4.97
C ALA A 279 3.69 -16.93 6.51
N LYS A 280 3.72 -18.11 7.12
CA LYS A 280 3.74 -18.29 8.59
C LYS A 280 4.87 -17.53 9.30
N GLU A 281 6.02 -17.38 8.65
CA GLU A 281 7.18 -16.67 9.20
C GLU A 281 6.95 -15.15 9.33
N HIS A 282 5.89 -14.63 8.72
CA HIS A 282 5.48 -13.23 8.80
C HIS A 282 4.30 -13.00 9.77
N LEU A 283 3.84 -14.04 10.49
CA LEU A 283 2.83 -13.91 11.55
C LEU A 283 3.42 -13.35 12.86
N SER A 284 4.74 -13.40 13.02
CA SER A 284 5.48 -12.66 14.03
C SER A 284 6.75 -12.07 13.42
N VAL A 285 7.33 -11.06 14.10
CA VAL A 285 8.59 -10.45 13.65
C VAL A 285 9.64 -10.65 14.73
N PRO A 286 10.76 -11.35 14.47
CA PRO A 286 11.77 -11.59 15.48
C PRO A 286 12.41 -10.28 15.95
N VAL A 287 12.55 -10.12 17.26
CA VAL A 287 13.32 -9.05 17.88
C VAL A 287 14.72 -9.59 18.18
N LEU A 288 15.73 -8.94 17.61
CA LEU A 288 17.12 -9.37 17.74
C LEU A 288 17.86 -8.62 18.86
N GLY A 289 18.84 -9.30 19.45
CA GLY A 289 19.81 -8.76 20.39
C GLY A 289 21.16 -9.45 20.15
N GLY A 290 22.19 -8.69 19.75
CA GLY A 290 23.48 -9.28 19.36
C GLY A 290 23.39 -10.26 18.18
N GLY A 291 22.39 -10.10 17.30
CA GLY A 291 22.13 -11.00 16.17
C GLY A 291 21.36 -12.28 16.51
N GLN A 292 21.02 -12.52 17.79
CA GLN A 292 20.21 -13.66 18.23
C GLN A 292 18.77 -13.22 18.49
N VAL A 293 17.80 -14.12 18.30
CA VAL A 293 16.40 -13.86 18.64
C VAL A 293 16.26 -13.79 20.17
N VAL A 294 15.77 -12.65 20.66
CA VAL A 294 15.54 -12.38 22.09
C VAL A 294 14.09 -12.02 22.38
N GLY A 295 13.22 -12.07 21.38
CA GLY A 295 11.79 -11.80 21.52
C GLY A 295 11.12 -11.66 20.18
N GLU A 296 9.94 -11.07 20.17
CA GLU A 296 9.13 -10.93 18.95
C GLU A 296 8.14 -9.77 19.04
N VAL A 297 7.69 -9.32 17.86
CA VAL A 297 6.43 -8.58 17.70
C VAL A 297 5.31 -9.62 17.60
N ARG A 298 4.44 -9.66 18.61
CA ARG A 298 3.34 -10.62 18.73
C ARG A 298 2.00 -9.92 18.55
N VAL A 299 1.12 -10.49 17.73
CA VAL A 299 -0.27 -10.03 17.56
C VAL A 299 -1.11 -10.54 18.74
N VAL A 300 -1.92 -9.66 19.34
CA VAL A 300 -2.65 -9.96 20.59
C VAL A 300 -4.13 -9.59 20.57
N PHE A 301 -4.65 -8.99 19.48
CA PHE A 301 -6.08 -8.70 19.41
C PHE A 301 -6.91 -9.98 19.33
N GLN A 302 -8.08 -9.95 19.95
CA GLN A 302 -9.09 -10.99 19.83
C GLN A 302 -10.15 -10.57 18.81
N LYS A 303 -10.77 -11.55 18.15
CA LYS A 303 -11.93 -11.29 17.32
C LYS A 303 -13.09 -10.93 18.24
N ASP A 304 -13.67 -9.74 18.08
CA ASP A 304 -15.01 -9.47 18.59
C ASP A 304 -15.96 -10.41 17.83
N VAL A 305 -16.54 -11.38 18.55
CA VAL A 305 -17.55 -12.32 18.04
C VAL A 305 -18.92 -11.67 18.07
#